data_AF-A0A9D0YWP0-F1
#
_entry.id   AF-A0A9D0YWP0-F1
#
_cell.length_a   1.000
_cell.length_b   1.000
_cell.length_c   1.000
_cell.angle_alpha   90.00
_cell.angle_beta   90.00
_cell.angle_gamma   90.00
#
_symmetry.space_group_name_H-M   'P 1'
#
loop_
_entity.id
_entity.type
_entity.pdbx_description
1 polymer ?
#
loop_
_entity_poly.entity_id
_entity_poly.type
_entity_poly.pdbx_seq_one_letter_code
_entity_poly.pdbx_strand_id
1 'polypeptide(L)'
;MFTLEIDKTRRMLDAELSDVCWTARDARAVADRIHTKGRSIMKRKASMALLLGLAVLALAVGALAATGVVFGRRVERTELAERALEERYGITQPMLGFFQRSVEEDGAVIRYTGTLEMEYVLGEYTVTFEEGNAQVSWSWDGTPVAQDIDAAPWGAAQLQEMADYSRREMNIVPYMEKAEALAAAAGHSISSQTLPSVNMDTQAYAQEREAVKVRMRFAREELVAMAREAIVARYGMDDAVLPYLEDVEENDRYSLDGSAAYLELYIAFGYDNTAREHPEWSEHFGIYSVQMDVESGVVEDMLFDSSLGGNG
;
A
#
# COMPACT_ATOMS: atom_id res chain seq x y z
N MET A 1 -29.04 -35.11 45.37
CA MET A 1 -29.93 -34.75 44.25
C MET A 1 -29.14 -33.97 43.18
N PHE A 2 -27.99 -34.48 42.73
CA PHE A 2 -27.13 -33.84 41.71
C PHE A 2 -26.43 -34.86 40.78
N THR A 3 -26.41 -36.16 41.14
CA THR A 3 -25.87 -37.24 40.29
C THR A 3 -26.89 -37.86 39.33
N LEU A 4 -28.19 -37.59 39.52
CA LEU A 4 -29.27 -38.16 38.69
C LEU A 4 -29.55 -37.33 37.42
N GLU A 5 -29.14 -36.06 37.37
CA GLU A 5 -29.30 -35.20 36.19
C GLU A 5 -28.20 -35.41 35.14
N ILE A 6 -26.95 -35.60 35.56
CA ILE A 6 -25.81 -35.82 34.64
C ILE A 6 -26.03 -37.06 33.76
N ASP A 7 -26.63 -38.09 34.34
CA ASP A 7 -26.85 -39.38 33.68
C ASP A 7 -27.99 -39.32 32.65
N LYS A 8 -28.91 -38.36 32.80
CA LYS A 8 -29.99 -38.09 31.85
C LYS A 8 -29.49 -37.26 30.67
N THR A 9 -28.67 -36.25 30.94
CA THR A 9 -28.06 -35.38 29.90
C THR A 9 -27.12 -36.17 28.99
N ARG A 10 -26.32 -37.09 29.57
CA ARG A 10 -25.41 -37.95 28.80
C ARG A 10 -26.16 -38.90 27.86
N ARG A 11 -27.26 -39.50 28.31
CA ARG A 11 -28.09 -40.39 27.47
C ARG A 11 -28.80 -39.66 26.33
N MET A 12 -29.18 -38.39 26.54
CA MET A 12 -29.74 -37.57 25.46
C MET A 12 -28.67 -37.20 24.42
N LEU A 13 -27.45 -36.88 24.88
CA LEU A 13 -26.34 -36.57 23.99
C LEU A 13 -25.90 -37.79 23.17
N ASP A 14 -25.83 -38.97 23.79
CA ASP A 14 -25.48 -40.22 23.10
C ASP A 14 -26.58 -40.67 22.10
N ALA A 15 -27.85 -40.32 22.35
CA ALA A 15 -28.95 -40.59 21.42
C ALA A 15 -28.91 -39.66 20.19
N GLU A 16 -28.69 -38.36 20.39
CA GLU A 16 -28.57 -37.37 19.30
C GLU A 16 -27.31 -37.57 18.44
N LEU A 17 -26.22 -38.08 19.03
CA LEU A 17 -24.97 -38.35 18.31
C LEU A 17 -24.90 -39.76 17.70
N SER A 18 -25.90 -40.62 17.95
CA SER A 18 -25.89 -42.01 17.45
C SER A 18 -25.99 -42.11 15.92
N ASP A 19 -26.59 -41.11 15.27
CA ASP A 19 -26.64 -40.98 13.80
C ASP A 19 -25.34 -40.39 13.19
N VAL A 20 -24.41 -39.92 14.03
CA VAL A 20 -23.10 -39.36 13.62
C VAL A 20 -21.96 -40.36 13.88
N CYS A 21 -22.23 -41.47 14.56
CA CYS A 21 -21.24 -42.51 14.83
C CYS A 21 -20.94 -43.32 13.56
N TRP A 22 -19.87 -42.92 12.86
CA TRP A 22 -19.31 -43.64 11.73
C TRP A 22 -19.05 -45.12 12.10
N THR A 23 -19.81 -46.05 11.53
CA THR A 23 -19.60 -47.47 11.79
C THR A 23 -18.59 -48.08 10.81
N ALA A 24 -17.95 -49.18 11.18
CA ALA A 24 -17.07 -49.93 10.27
C ALA A 24 -17.80 -50.43 9.00
N ARG A 25 -19.14 -50.50 9.04
CA ARG A 25 -19.98 -50.84 7.88
C ARG A 25 -20.14 -49.64 6.94
N ASP A 26 -20.23 -48.42 7.48
CA ASP A 26 -20.26 -47.17 6.69
C ASP A 26 -18.91 -46.89 6.03
N ALA A 27 -17.80 -47.17 6.73
CA ALA A 27 -16.46 -47.07 6.17
C ALA A 27 -16.28 -47.99 4.94
N ARG A 28 -16.81 -49.22 4.99
CA ARG A 28 -16.76 -50.15 3.86
C ARG A 28 -17.72 -49.76 2.74
N ALA A 29 -18.92 -49.28 3.05
CA ALA A 29 -19.86 -48.82 2.03
C ALA A 29 -19.35 -47.58 1.26
N VAL A 30 -18.60 -46.69 1.93
CA VAL A 30 -17.91 -45.55 1.30
C VAL A 30 -16.71 -46.02 0.48
N ALA A 31 -15.87 -46.91 1.02
CA ALA A 31 -14.73 -47.47 0.29
C ALA A 31 -15.18 -48.22 -0.98
N ASP A 32 -16.24 -49.03 -0.89
CA ASP A 32 -16.80 -49.74 -2.04
C ASP A 32 -17.38 -48.78 -3.07
N ARG A 33 -18.02 -47.66 -2.65
CA ARG A 33 -18.51 -46.62 -3.58
C ARG A 33 -17.39 -45.86 -4.28
N ILE A 34 -16.26 -45.64 -3.61
CA ILE A 34 -15.08 -44.99 -4.19
C ILE A 34 -14.42 -45.92 -5.23
N HIS A 35 -14.40 -47.23 -4.97
CA HIS A 35 -13.78 -48.20 -5.89
C HIS A 35 -14.69 -48.66 -7.05
N THR A 36 -16.02 -48.60 -6.92
CA THR A 36 -16.95 -49.12 -7.96
C THR A 36 -17.55 -48.06 -8.90
N LYS A 37 -17.34 -46.75 -8.67
CA LYS A 37 -17.79 -45.70 -9.61
C LYS A 37 -16.62 -45.00 -10.30
N GLY A 38 -16.02 -45.73 -11.23
CA GLY A 38 -15.34 -45.14 -12.39
C GLY A 38 -16.33 -44.37 -13.26
N ARG A 39 -16.67 -43.14 -12.89
CA ARG A 39 -17.18 -42.11 -13.82
C ARG A 39 -16.95 -40.72 -13.23
N SER A 40 -15.78 -40.16 -13.53
CA SER A 40 -15.45 -38.75 -13.30
C SER A 40 -16.39 -37.89 -14.16
N ILE A 41 -17.24 -37.09 -13.51
CA ILE A 41 -18.07 -36.05 -14.14
C ILE A 41 -17.57 -34.66 -13.76
N MET A 42 -16.25 -34.48 -13.67
CA MET A 42 -15.64 -33.16 -13.71
C MET A 42 -14.61 -33.17 -14.82
N LYS A 43 -14.85 -32.38 -15.87
CA LYS A 43 -13.91 -32.21 -16.98
C LYS A 43 -12.58 -31.77 -16.35
N ARG A 44 -11.54 -32.60 -16.42
CA ARG A 44 -10.19 -32.36 -15.86
C ARG A 44 -9.66 -30.93 -16.08
N LYS A 45 -10.08 -30.27 -17.15
CA LYS A 45 -9.76 -28.88 -17.49
C LYS A 45 -10.29 -27.85 -16.46
N ALA A 46 -11.46 -28.06 -15.86
CA ALA A 46 -12.04 -27.15 -14.87
C ALA A 46 -11.36 -27.26 -13.49
N SER A 47 -11.00 -28.47 -13.06
CA SER A 47 -10.19 -28.64 -11.83
C SER A 47 -8.77 -28.11 -12.00
N MET A 48 -8.17 -28.28 -13.18
CA MET A 48 -6.82 -27.77 -13.42
C MET A 48 -6.79 -26.25 -13.51
N ALA A 49 -7.80 -25.62 -14.12
CA ALA A 49 -7.94 -24.16 -14.13
C ALA A 49 -8.21 -23.57 -12.74
N LEU A 50 -8.98 -24.26 -11.89
CA LEU A 50 -9.21 -23.84 -10.50
C LEU A 50 -7.96 -24.00 -9.63
N LEU A 51 -7.20 -25.10 -9.80
CA LEU A 51 -5.95 -25.32 -9.10
C LEU A 51 -4.83 -24.38 -9.58
N LEU A 52 -4.77 -24.07 -10.88
CA LEU A 52 -3.89 -23.01 -11.41
C LEU A 52 -4.34 -21.63 -10.93
N GLY A 53 -5.63 -21.35 -10.86
CA GLY A 53 -6.16 -20.10 -10.31
C GLY A 53 -5.80 -19.91 -8.84
N LEU A 54 -5.96 -20.96 -8.01
CA LEU A 54 -5.53 -20.94 -6.61
C LEU A 54 -4.01 -20.91 -6.45
N ALA A 55 -3.24 -21.55 -7.35
CA ALA A 55 -1.79 -21.52 -7.32
C ALA A 55 -1.24 -20.14 -7.75
N VAL A 56 -1.85 -19.49 -8.76
CA VAL A 56 -1.52 -18.11 -9.15
C VAL A 56 -1.91 -17.13 -8.05
N LEU A 57 -3.06 -17.32 -7.40
CA LEU A 57 -3.46 -16.52 -6.25
C LEU A 57 -2.55 -16.76 -5.03
N ALA A 58 -2.09 -17.99 -4.81
CA ALA A 58 -1.13 -18.32 -3.74
C ALA A 58 0.31 -17.88 -4.05
N LEU A 59 0.69 -17.79 -5.33
CA LEU A 59 1.97 -17.22 -5.77
C LEU A 59 1.96 -15.69 -5.67
N ALA A 60 0.81 -15.05 -5.92
CA ALA A 60 0.64 -13.60 -5.70
C ALA A 60 0.69 -13.22 -4.20
N VAL A 61 0.33 -14.14 -3.29
CA VAL A 61 0.42 -13.95 -1.83
C VAL A 61 1.76 -14.47 -1.26
N GLY A 62 2.57 -15.16 -2.06
CA GLY A 62 3.75 -15.89 -1.59
C GLY A 62 5.09 -15.14 -1.62
N ALA A 63 5.17 -13.95 -2.21
CA ALA A 63 6.43 -13.20 -2.31
C ALA A 63 6.87 -12.57 -0.96
N LEU A 64 5.94 -12.26 -0.06
CA LEU A 64 6.27 -11.60 1.22
C LEU A 64 6.99 -12.50 2.24
N ALA A 65 7.01 -13.83 2.05
CA ALA A 65 7.63 -14.77 2.99
C ALA A 65 9.11 -15.05 2.71
N ALA A 66 9.69 -14.50 1.63
CA ALA A 66 11.05 -14.84 1.19
C ALA A 66 12.14 -13.86 1.68
N THR A 67 11.80 -12.63 2.08
CA THR A 67 12.80 -11.57 2.34
C THR A 67 13.12 -11.35 3.82
N GLY A 68 12.38 -11.95 4.77
CA GLY A 68 12.60 -11.70 6.20
C GLY A 68 12.28 -10.26 6.66
N VAL A 69 11.87 -9.39 5.73
CA VAL A 69 11.37 -8.04 6.00
C VAL A 69 10.06 -8.13 6.77
N VAL A 70 9.96 -7.35 7.86
CA VAL A 70 8.76 -7.25 8.68
C VAL A 70 8.11 -5.91 8.42
N PHE A 71 6.88 -5.92 7.90
CA PHE A 71 6.09 -4.71 7.67
C PHE A 71 5.18 -4.42 8.85
N GLY A 72 5.15 -3.16 9.26
CA GLY A 72 4.21 -2.62 10.24
C GLY A 72 2.82 -2.46 9.66
N ARG A 73 1.84 -2.20 10.53
CA ARG A 73 0.42 -2.08 10.14
C ARG A 73 0.15 -0.93 9.17
N ARG A 74 0.90 0.17 9.29
CA ARG A 74 0.67 1.35 8.46
C ARG A 74 1.02 1.07 6.98
N VAL A 75 2.03 0.24 6.70
CA VAL A 75 2.35 -0.24 5.35
C VAL A 75 1.18 -1.01 4.71
N GLU A 76 0.54 -1.92 5.45
CA GLU A 76 -0.63 -2.66 4.98
C GLU A 76 -1.82 -1.71 4.71
N ARG A 77 -2.05 -0.75 5.61
CA ARG A 77 -3.14 0.23 5.45
C ARG A 77 -2.93 1.15 4.25
N THR A 78 -1.71 1.62 4.02
CA THR A 78 -1.43 2.46 2.84
C THR A 78 -1.59 1.66 1.56
N GLU A 79 -1.18 0.39 1.52
CA GLU A 79 -1.42 -0.47 0.34
C GLU A 79 -2.91 -0.65 0.05
N LEU A 80 -3.72 -0.89 1.08
CA LEU A 80 -5.18 -0.98 0.94
C LEU A 80 -5.81 0.34 0.47
N ALA A 81 -5.29 1.48 0.96
CA ALA A 81 -5.75 2.80 0.55
C ALA A 81 -5.43 3.10 -0.92
N GLU A 82 -4.19 2.83 -1.34
CA GLU A 82 -3.72 3.01 -2.72
C GLU A 82 -4.53 2.13 -3.68
N ARG A 83 -4.76 0.86 -3.32
CA ARG A 83 -5.60 -0.05 -4.11
C ARG A 83 -7.05 0.45 -4.22
N ALA A 84 -7.61 0.95 -3.13
CA ALA A 84 -8.99 1.45 -3.15
C ALA A 84 -9.13 2.74 -3.97
N LEU A 85 -8.10 3.59 -4.00
CA LEU A 85 -8.04 4.76 -4.89
C LEU A 85 -7.98 4.35 -6.36
N GLU A 86 -7.17 3.35 -6.69
CA GLU A 86 -7.08 2.81 -8.05
C GLU A 86 -8.40 2.15 -8.48
N GLU A 87 -8.95 1.26 -7.66
CA GLU A 87 -10.19 0.53 -7.97
C GLU A 87 -11.40 1.47 -8.13
N ARG A 88 -11.47 2.54 -7.30
CA ARG A 88 -12.62 3.45 -7.29
C ARG A 88 -12.49 4.61 -8.26
N TYR A 89 -11.31 5.22 -8.33
CA TYR A 89 -11.08 6.47 -9.07
C TYR A 89 -10.06 6.33 -10.20
N GLY A 90 -9.47 5.14 -10.42
CA GLY A 90 -8.46 4.94 -11.45
C GLY A 90 -7.14 5.68 -11.18
N ILE A 91 -6.90 6.09 -9.93
CA ILE A 91 -5.68 6.79 -9.54
C ILE A 91 -4.59 5.76 -9.33
N THR A 92 -3.67 5.69 -10.30
CA THR A 92 -2.56 4.74 -10.27
C THR A 92 -1.44 5.21 -9.36
N GLN A 93 -0.56 4.30 -8.96
CA GLN A 93 0.59 4.62 -8.11
C GLN A 93 1.47 5.76 -8.67
N PRO A 94 1.82 5.82 -9.97
CA PRO A 94 2.55 6.96 -10.51
C PRO A 94 1.81 8.30 -10.38
N MET A 95 0.47 8.31 -10.41
CA MET A 95 -0.32 9.53 -10.21
C MET A 95 -0.31 10.02 -8.76
N LEU A 96 -0.07 9.12 -7.79
CA LEU A 96 0.01 9.51 -6.39
C LEU A 96 1.19 10.46 -6.09
N GLY A 97 2.19 10.53 -6.97
CA GLY A 97 3.27 11.53 -6.90
C GLY A 97 2.79 12.99 -7.04
N PHE A 98 1.55 13.23 -7.45
CA PHE A 98 0.91 14.55 -7.44
C PHE A 98 0.23 14.89 -6.11
N PHE A 99 0.31 14.01 -5.12
CA PHE A 99 -0.37 14.15 -3.84
C PHE A 99 0.62 14.01 -2.68
N GLN A 100 0.45 14.87 -1.68
CA GLN A 100 1.03 14.66 -0.37
C GLN A 100 0.14 13.71 0.41
N ARG A 101 0.75 12.64 0.95
CA ARG A 101 0.07 11.72 1.86
C ARG A 101 0.22 12.19 3.31
N SER A 102 -0.90 12.28 4.01
CA SER A 102 -0.95 12.39 5.48
C SER A 102 -1.57 11.13 6.07
N VAL A 103 -1.01 10.65 7.17
CA VAL A 103 -1.49 9.47 7.89
C VAL A 103 -1.83 9.87 9.32
N GLU A 104 -3.10 9.78 9.69
CA GLU A 104 -3.61 10.09 11.02
C GLU A 104 -3.93 8.80 11.79
N GLU A 105 -3.88 8.85 13.13
CA GLU A 105 -4.37 7.80 14.04
C GLU A 105 -3.87 6.37 13.67
N ASP A 106 -2.55 6.21 13.50
CA ASP A 106 -1.91 4.94 13.09
C ASP A 106 -2.48 4.36 11.79
N GLY A 107 -2.86 5.24 10.85
CA GLY A 107 -3.45 4.87 9.57
C GLY A 107 -4.95 4.66 9.61
N ALA A 108 -5.67 5.05 10.67
CA ALA A 108 -7.13 4.93 10.67
C ALA A 108 -7.77 5.87 9.63
N VAL A 109 -7.09 7.00 9.35
CA VAL A 109 -7.44 7.92 8.28
C VAL A 109 -6.18 8.24 7.48
N ILE A 110 -6.28 8.14 6.16
CA ILE A 110 -5.21 8.51 5.23
C ILE A 110 -5.76 9.56 4.27
N ARG A 111 -5.08 10.69 4.16
CA ARG A 111 -5.44 11.78 3.25
C ARG A 111 -4.40 11.93 2.15
N TYR A 112 -4.88 12.16 0.93
CA TYR A 112 -4.05 12.51 -0.22
C TYR A 112 -4.51 13.87 -0.72
N THR A 113 -3.62 14.86 -0.58
CA THR A 113 -3.90 16.27 -0.86
C THR A 113 -2.97 16.74 -1.97
N GLY A 114 -3.46 17.46 -2.97
CA GLY A 114 -2.64 17.86 -4.13
C GLY A 114 -1.36 18.61 -3.74
N THR A 115 -0.21 18.26 -4.31
CA THR A 115 1.07 18.96 -4.09
C THR A 115 1.18 20.24 -4.94
N LEU A 116 2.23 21.04 -4.71
CA LEU A 116 2.53 22.26 -5.46
C LEU A 116 1.36 23.24 -5.55
N GLU A 117 0.64 23.41 -4.44
CA GLU A 117 -0.55 24.26 -4.35
C GLU A 117 -1.71 23.80 -5.27
N MET A 118 -1.67 22.58 -5.84
CA MET A 118 -2.74 22.04 -6.69
C MET A 118 -3.92 21.48 -5.89
N GLU A 119 -4.06 21.79 -4.59
CA GLU A 119 -5.21 21.30 -3.80
C GLU A 119 -6.55 21.75 -4.40
N TYR A 120 -6.60 22.97 -4.95
CA TYR A 120 -7.80 23.52 -5.59
C TYR A 120 -8.20 22.78 -6.88
N VAL A 121 -7.28 21.98 -7.43
CA VAL A 121 -7.42 21.22 -8.67
C VAL A 121 -7.72 19.76 -8.36
N LEU A 122 -6.87 19.16 -7.53
CA LEU A 122 -6.84 17.72 -7.28
C LEU A 122 -7.76 17.33 -6.13
N GLY A 123 -8.09 18.30 -5.26
CA GLY A 123 -8.88 18.06 -4.07
C GLY A 123 -8.14 17.29 -3.00
N GLU A 124 -8.94 16.74 -2.10
CA GLU A 124 -8.50 15.83 -1.06
C GLU A 124 -9.24 14.50 -1.21
N TYR A 125 -8.46 13.42 -1.31
CA TYR A 125 -8.98 12.07 -1.16
C TYR A 125 -8.77 11.63 0.29
N THR A 126 -9.85 11.22 0.95
CA THR A 126 -9.82 10.66 2.30
C THR A 126 -10.15 9.18 2.25
N VAL A 127 -9.28 8.36 2.84
CA VAL A 127 -9.48 6.92 3.03
C VAL A 127 -9.70 6.63 4.51
N THR A 128 -10.78 5.93 4.83
CA THR A 128 -11.07 5.39 6.16
C THR A 128 -11.21 3.87 6.08
N PHE A 129 -11.16 3.17 7.21
CA PHE A 129 -11.24 1.72 7.25
C PHE A 129 -12.45 1.26 8.07
N GLU A 130 -13.40 0.58 7.41
CA GLU A 130 -14.59 -0.01 8.03
C GLU A 130 -14.60 -1.51 7.80
N GLU A 131 -14.69 -2.30 8.88
CA GLU A 131 -14.70 -3.78 8.81
C GLU A 131 -13.52 -4.40 8.04
N GLY A 132 -12.37 -3.71 7.99
CA GLY A 132 -11.18 -4.13 7.23
C GLY A 132 -11.19 -3.76 5.76
N ASN A 133 -12.23 -3.06 5.28
CA ASN A 133 -12.29 -2.53 3.92
C ASN A 133 -11.95 -1.03 3.91
N ALA A 134 -11.19 -0.60 2.90
CA ALA A 134 -10.92 0.81 2.66
C ALA A 134 -12.13 1.49 2.01
N GLN A 135 -12.60 2.58 2.61
CA GLN A 135 -13.64 3.46 2.10
C GLN A 135 -13.01 4.76 1.65
N VAL A 136 -13.18 5.10 0.37
CA VAL A 136 -12.57 6.30 -0.22
C VAL A 136 -13.63 7.34 -0.53
N SER A 137 -13.36 8.57 -0.16
CA SER A 137 -14.15 9.75 -0.49
C SER A 137 -13.27 10.82 -1.12
N TRP A 138 -13.85 11.66 -1.96
CA TRP A 138 -13.15 12.76 -2.63
C TRP A 138 -13.92 14.06 -2.40
N SER A 139 -13.19 15.13 -2.09
CA SER A 139 -13.77 16.43 -1.81
C SER A 139 -12.94 17.58 -2.38
N TRP A 140 -13.63 18.66 -2.71
CA TRP A 140 -13.07 19.96 -3.08
C TRP A 140 -13.46 20.98 -2.04
N ASP A 141 -12.46 21.49 -1.31
CA ASP A 141 -12.67 22.47 -0.23
C ASP A 141 -13.77 22.02 0.77
N GLY A 142 -13.68 20.74 1.18
CA GLY A 142 -14.67 20.10 2.06
C GLY A 142 -16.03 19.82 1.42
N THR A 143 -16.25 20.21 0.16
CA THR A 143 -17.46 19.88 -0.60
C THR A 143 -17.29 18.52 -1.27
N PRO A 144 -18.12 17.51 -0.96
CA PRO A 144 -18.02 16.20 -1.60
C PRO A 144 -18.19 16.32 -3.11
N VAL A 145 -17.29 15.71 -3.87
CA VAL A 145 -17.46 15.59 -5.31
C VAL A 145 -18.36 14.38 -5.58
N ALA A 146 -19.32 14.54 -6.49
CA ALA A 146 -20.22 13.44 -6.87
C ALA A 146 -19.39 12.25 -7.37
N GLN A 147 -19.86 11.03 -7.06
CA GLN A 147 -19.14 9.77 -7.25
C GLN A 147 -18.84 9.42 -8.72
N ASP A 148 -19.27 10.24 -9.66
CA ASP A 148 -19.17 9.98 -11.08
C ASP A 148 -17.85 10.55 -11.59
N ILE A 149 -16.97 9.66 -12.07
CA ILE A 149 -15.62 9.91 -12.62
C ILE A 149 -15.56 10.98 -13.74
N ASP A 150 -16.73 11.40 -14.25
CA ASP A 150 -16.93 12.44 -15.25
C ASP A 150 -17.17 13.83 -14.64
N ALA A 151 -16.99 14.01 -13.33
CA ALA A 151 -17.07 15.29 -12.66
C ALA A 151 -15.97 16.24 -13.20
N ALA A 152 -16.33 17.03 -14.21
CA ALA A 152 -15.50 18.11 -14.70
C ALA A 152 -15.22 19.10 -13.56
N PRO A 153 -14.02 19.71 -13.49
CA PRO A 153 -12.88 19.57 -14.42
C PRO A 153 -11.80 18.48 -14.19
N TRP A 154 -11.81 17.65 -13.13
CA TRP A 154 -10.68 16.75 -12.82
C TRP A 154 -11.06 15.33 -12.42
N GLY A 155 -10.78 14.36 -13.29
CA GLY A 155 -10.84 12.93 -12.96
C GLY A 155 -9.56 12.20 -13.37
N ALA A 156 -9.61 10.86 -13.37
CA ALA A 156 -8.49 9.99 -13.71
C ALA A 156 -7.83 10.33 -15.06
N ALA A 157 -8.64 10.74 -16.05
CA ALA A 157 -8.15 11.06 -17.39
C ALA A 157 -7.24 12.31 -17.41
N GLN A 158 -7.58 13.34 -16.63
CA GLN A 158 -6.77 14.55 -16.51
C GLN A 158 -5.51 14.29 -15.69
N LEU A 159 -5.58 13.45 -14.65
CA LEU A 159 -4.40 12.99 -13.92
C LEU A 159 -3.47 12.17 -14.82
N GLN A 160 -4.01 11.32 -15.69
CA GLN A 160 -3.22 10.59 -16.68
C GLN A 160 -2.58 11.53 -17.70
N GLU A 161 -3.33 12.50 -18.22
CA GLU A 161 -2.78 13.50 -19.15
C GLU A 161 -1.64 14.29 -18.48
N MET A 162 -1.80 14.64 -17.20
CA MET A 162 -0.77 15.29 -16.40
C MET A 162 0.47 14.41 -16.22
N ALA A 163 0.28 13.15 -15.85
CA ALA A 163 1.38 12.17 -15.71
C ALA A 163 2.15 12.00 -17.03
N ASP A 164 1.44 11.87 -18.15
CA ASP A 164 2.03 11.71 -19.47
C ASP A 164 2.74 12.98 -19.94
N TYR A 165 2.22 14.15 -19.58
CA TYR A 165 2.87 15.44 -19.81
C TYR A 165 4.16 15.54 -19.00
N SER A 166 4.11 15.34 -17.67
CA SER A 166 5.29 15.39 -16.80
C SER A 166 6.38 14.42 -17.25
N ARG A 167 6.01 13.20 -17.64
CA ARG A 167 6.97 12.19 -18.12
C ARG A 167 7.65 12.62 -19.42
N ARG A 168 6.93 13.28 -20.32
CA ARG A 168 7.46 13.72 -21.62
C ARG A 168 8.31 14.98 -21.52
N GLU A 169 7.84 15.97 -20.76
CA GLU A 169 8.46 17.29 -20.71
C GLU A 169 9.45 17.45 -19.55
N MET A 170 9.43 16.53 -18.57
CA MET A 170 10.20 16.60 -17.32
C MET A 170 10.02 17.95 -16.59
N ASN A 171 8.84 18.56 -16.78
CA ASN A 171 8.51 19.86 -16.21
C ASN A 171 6.99 19.98 -16.13
N ILE A 172 6.43 19.99 -14.91
CA ILE A 172 4.99 20.08 -14.68
C ILE A 172 4.45 21.52 -14.79
N VAL A 173 5.29 22.54 -14.66
CA VAL A 173 4.88 23.95 -14.55
C VAL A 173 3.93 24.41 -15.66
N PRO A 174 4.17 24.14 -16.96
CA PRO A 174 3.24 24.59 -17.99
C PRO A 174 1.88 23.88 -17.95
N TYR A 175 1.84 22.66 -17.39
CA TYR A 175 0.57 21.97 -17.16
C TYR A 175 -0.19 22.58 -15.98
N MET A 176 0.50 23.07 -14.96
CA MET A 176 -0.14 23.79 -13.85
C MET A 176 -0.89 25.04 -14.33
N GLU A 177 -0.32 25.82 -15.27
CA GLU A 177 -1.02 26.97 -15.87
C GLU A 177 -2.30 26.55 -16.60
N LYS A 178 -2.25 25.42 -17.33
CA LYS A 178 -3.44 24.83 -17.95
C LYS A 178 -4.44 24.39 -16.87
N ALA A 179 -3.95 23.85 -15.77
CA ALA A 179 -4.78 23.35 -14.69
C ALA A 179 -5.55 24.48 -13.98
N GLU A 180 -4.85 25.58 -13.70
CA GLU A 180 -5.41 26.83 -13.17
C GLU A 180 -6.54 27.35 -14.04
N ALA A 181 -6.32 27.41 -15.37
CA ALA A 181 -7.33 27.90 -16.30
C ALA A 181 -8.61 27.04 -16.29
N LEU A 182 -8.47 25.71 -16.18
CA LEU A 182 -9.60 24.78 -16.08
C LEU A 182 -10.36 24.92 -14.76
N ALA A 183 -9.65 25.03 -13.64
CA ALA A 183 -10.25 25.23 -12.33
C ALA A 183 -11.01 26.57 -12.24
N ALA A 184 -10.40 27.65 -12.77
CA ALA A 184 -11.03 28.97 -12.83
C ALA A 184 -12.31 28.97 -13.69
N ALA A 185 -12.29 28.27 -14.84
CA ALA A 185 -13.47 28.13 -15.69
C ALA A 185 -14.63 27.38 -15.03
N ALA A 186 -14.33 26.49 -14.08
CA ALA A 186 -15.31 25.76 -13.28
C ALA A 186 -15.78 26.52 -12.02
N GLY A 187 -15.25 27.72 -11.77
CA GLY A 187 -15.66 28.57 -10.65
C GLY A 187 -14.99 28.23 -9.32
N HIS A 188 -13.91 27.44 -9.32
CA HIS A 188 -13.10 27.20 -8.13
C HIS A 188 -12.11 28.36 -7.93
N SER A 189 -12.07 28.93 -6.73
CA SER A 189 -11.12 29.99 -6.38
C SER A 189 -9.89 29.42 -5.70
N ILE A 190 -8.73 29.89 -6.12
CA ILE A 190 -7.42 29.53 -5.57
C ILE A 190 -7.35 29.99 -4.11
N SER A 191 -7.15 29.06 -3.19
CA SER A 191 -6.63 29.37 -1.85
C SER A 191 -5.28 28.68 -1.74
N SER A 192 -4.19 29.42 -1.96
CA SER A 192 -2.88 28.89 -1.64
C SER A 192 -2.75 28.81 -0.13
N GLN A 193 -2.70 27.59 0.40
CA GLN A 193 -2.27 27.37 1.77
C GLN A 193 -0.78 27.12 1.74
N THR A 194 0.00 28.04 2.33
CA THR A 194 1.43 27.79 2.53
C THR A 194 1.55 26.66 3.54
N LEU A 195 1.96 25.48 3.09
CA LEU A 195 2.31 24.39 3.99
C LEU A 195 3.50 24.82 4.87
N PRO A 196 3.49 24.53 6.17
CA PRO A 196 4.61 24.83 7.05
C PRO A 196 5.85 24.04 6.59
N SER A 197 6.95 24.73 6.30
CA SER A 197 8.23 24.07 6.05
C SER A 197 8.82 23.55 7.35
N VAL A 198 9.28 22.29 7.34
CA VAL A 198 10.01 21.72 8.47
C VAL A 198 11.44 22.21 8.42
N ASN A 199 11.84 23.02 9.40
CA ASN A 199 13.22 23.47 9.52
C ASN A 199 14.07 22.39 10.23
N MET A 200 14.88 21.69 9.44
CA MET A 200 15.77 20.62 9.91
C MET A 200 17.07 21.16 10.53
N ASP A 201 17.38 22.44 10.36
CA ASP A 201 18.57 23.10 10.95
C ASP A 201 18.31 23.65 12.36
N THR A 202 17.33 23.07 13.06
CA THR A 202 17.03 23.47 14.43
C THR A 202 17.88 22.68 15.43
N GLN A 203 18.25 23.33 16.53
CA GLN A 203 18.92 22.66 17.64
C GLN A 203 18.08 21.50 18.21
N ALA A 204 16.74 21.61 18.15
CA ALA A 204 15.82 20.57 18.58
C ALA A 204 15.97 19.31 17.71
N TYR A 205 15.93 19.46 16.38
CA TYR A 205 16.12 18.34 15.46
C TYR A 205 17.51 17.70 15.62
N ALA A 206 18.57 18.50 15.78
CA ALA A 206 19.90 17.98 16.03
C ALA A 206 19.97 17.11 17.32
N GLN A 207 19.27 17.50 18.39
CA GLN A 207 19.19 16.70 19.62
C GLN A 207 18.38 15.42 19.41
N GLU A 208 17.26 15.50 18.70
CA GLU A 208 16.42 14.36 18.37
C GLU A 208 17.19 13.31 17.54
N ARG A 209 17.90 13.76 16.49
CA ARG A 209 18.76 12.90 15.68
C ARG A 209 19.77 12.13 16.52
N GLU A 210 20.49 12.80 17.42
CA GLU A 210 21.46 12.12 18.27
C GLU A 210 20.78 11.16 19.26
N ALA A 211 19.57 11.49 19.75
CA ALA A 211 18.80 10.60 20.60
C ALA A 211 18.36 9.32 19.87
N VAL A 212 17.94 9.42 18.61
CA VAL A 212 17.62 8.25 17.77
C VAL A 212 18.88 7.43 17.52
N LYS A 213 20.02 8.06 17.17
CA LYS A 213 21.28 7.35 16.91
C LYS A 213 21.76 6.51 18.09
N VAL A 214 21.56 6.98 19.33
CA VAL A 214 21.90 6.21 20.55
C VAL A 214 21.05 4.93 20.70
N ARG A 215 19.85 4.93 20.11
CA ARG A 215 18.89 3.81 20.20
C ARG A 215 19.04 2.80 19.07
N MET A 216 19.71 3.16 17.97
CA MET A 216 19.92 2.27 16.82
C MET A 216 20.53 0.92 17.24
N ARG A 217 19.86 -0.17 16.84
CA ARG A 217 20.32 -1.55 17.05
C ARG A 217 20.97 -2.17 15.82
N PHE A 218 20.77 -1.55 14.67
CA PHE A 218 21.33 -1.91 13.39
C PHE A 218 22.27 -0.79 12.92
N ALA A 219 23.30 -1.14 12.17
CA ALA A 219 24.07 -0.16 11.42
C ALA A 219 23.17 0.49 10.36
N ARG A 220 23.45 1.73 9.98
CA ARG A 220 22.66 2.44 8.96
C ARG A 220 22.66 1.67 7.64
N GLU A 221 23.80 1.12 7.26
CA GLU A 221 23.97 0.34 6.02
C GLU A 221 23.11 -0.93 6.02
N GLU A 222 22.89 -1.54 7.19
CA GLU A 222 21.98 -2.68 7.34
C GLU A 222 20.52 -2.24 7.15
N LEU A 223 20.13 -1.08 7.70
CA LEU A 223 18.81 -0.49 7.48
C LEU A 223 18.58 -0.13 6.01
N VAL A 224 19.58 0.40 5.32
CA VAL A 224 19.51 0.68 3.86
C VAL A 224 19.33 -0.62 3.07
N ALA A 225 20.04 -1.69 3.40
CA ALA A 225 19.86 -2.98 2.74
C ALA A 225 18.44 -3.52 2.95
N MET A 226 17.94 -3.49 4.20
CA MET A 226 16.58 -3.88 4.54
C MET A 226 15.52 -3.01 3.82
N ALA A 227 15.75 -1.69 3.71
CA ALA A 227 14.86 -0.78 3.00
C ALA A 227 14.78 -1.09 1.50
N ARG A 228 15.90 -1.43 0.86
CA ARG A 228 15.92 -1.85 -0.56
C ARG A 228 15.14 -3.15 -0.76
N GLU A 229 15.34 -4.14 0.10
CA GLU A 229 14.57 -5.40 0.06
C GLU A 229 13.07 -5.15 0.30
N ALA A 230 12.73 -4.24 1.21
CA ALA A 230 11.36 -3.83 1.48
C ALA A 230 10.70 -3.17 0.25
N ILE A 231 11.44 -2.31 -0.47
CA ILE A 231 10.99 -1.69 -1.72
C ILE A 231 10.70 -2.77 -2.77
N VAL A 232 11.65 -3.69 -3.00
CA VAL A 232 11.45 -4.79 -3.97
C VAL A 232 10.23 -5.64 -3.60
N ALA A 233 10.10 -6.01 -2.33
CA ALA A 233 8.99 -6.82 -1.84
C ALA A 233 7.63 -6.11 -1.95
N ARG A 234 7.54 -4.83 -1.56
CA ARG A 234 6.29 -4.05 -1.58
C ARG A 234 5.79 -3.84 -3.01
N TYR A 235 6.69 -3.50 -3.93
CA TYR A 235 6.31 -3.12 -5.30
C TYR A 235 6.43 -4.29 -6.30
N GLY A 236 6.72 -5.50 -5.83
CA GLY A 236 6.75 -6.71 -6.67
C GLY A 236 7.82 -6.69 -7.74
N MET A 237 8.95 -6.02 -7.47
CA MET A 237 10.07 -5.94 -8.40
C MET A 237 10.94 -7.21 -8.33
N ASP A 238 11.78 -7.42 -9.34
CA ASP A 238 12.81 -8.48 -9.33
C ASP A 238 14.09 -7.96 -8.64
N ASP A 239 14.81 -8.85 -7.94
CA ASP A 239 16.04 -8.50 -7.21
C ASP A 239 17.12 -7.83 -8.08
N ALA A 240 17.05 -7.98 -9.42
CA ALA A 240 17.92 -7.27 -10.35
C ALA A 240 17.85 -5.73 -10.22
N VAL A 241 16.81 -5.15 -9.62
CA VAL A 241 16.72 -3.70 -9.38
C VAL A 241 17.61 -3.22 -8.23
N LEU A 242 17.99 -4.09 -7.28
CA LEU A 242 18.69 -3.71 -6.05
C LEU A 242 19.95 -2.86 -6.28
N PRO A 243 20.81 -3.13 -7.28
CA PRO A 243 21.99 -2.31 -7.56
C PRO A 243 21.68 -0.89 -8.04
N TYR A 244 20.46 -0.64 -8.53
CA TYR A 244 20.01 0.64 -9.08
C TYR A 244 19.20 1.49 -8.09
N LEU A 245 18.87 0.92 -6.93
CA LEU A 245 18.23 1.64 -5.83
C LEU A 245 19.30 2.43 -5.06
N GLU A 246 19.49 3.70 -5.40
CA GLU A 246 20.53 4.56 -4.85
C GLU A 246 20.13 5.16 -3.50
N ASP A 247 21.02 5.12 -2.52
CA ASP A 247 20.79 5.71 -1.20
C ASP A 247 21.08 7.21 -1.23
N VAL A 248 20.13 8.01 -0.75
CA VAL A 248 20.20 9.48 -0.70
C VAL A 248 20.37 9.93 0.75
N GLU A 249 21.52 9.62 1.34
CA GLU A 249 21.81 9.81 2.77
C GLU A 249 21.55 11.25 3.28
N GLU A 250 21.74 12.27 2.44
CA GLU A 250 21.50 13.66 2.80
C GLU A 250 20.04 13.98 3.17
N ASN A 251 19.10 13.12 2.75
CA ASN A 251 17.68 13.27 3.01
C ASN A 251 17.18 12.46 4.22
N ASP A 252 18.05 11.70 4.89
CA ASP A 252 17.69 10.94 6.10
C ASP A 252 16.94 11.80 7.12
N ARG A 253 15.80 11.28 7.62
CA ARG A 253 15.04 11.93 8.69
C ARG A 253 14.99 11.07 9.94
N TYR A 254 15.30 11.68 11.06
CA TYR A 254 15.29 11.03 12.37
C TYR A 254 14.14 11.59 13.19
N SER A 255 13.32 10.73 13.76
CA SER A 255 12.17 11.18 14.56
C SER A 255 11.90 10.29 15.77
N LEU A 256 11.33 10.90 16.80
CA LEU A 256 10.78 10.21 17.96
C LEU A 256 9.26 10.36 17.97
N ASP A 257 8.55 9.25 18.14
CA ASP A 257 7.10 9.25 18.36
C ASP A 257 6.79 8.46 19.62
N GLY A 258 6.43 9.18 20.69
CA GLY A 258 6.27 8.60 22.02
C GLY A 258 7.54 7.87 22.47
N SER A 259 7.47 6.53 22.58
CA SER A 259 8.61 5.68 22.92
C SER A 259 9.34 5.11 21.72
N ALA A 260 8.84 5.24 20.50
CA ALA A 260 9.48 4.70 19.31
C ALA A 260 10.59 5.64 18.78
N ALA A 261 11.53 5.08 18.02
CA ALA A 261 12.59 5.85 17.37
C ALA A 261 12.70 5.38 15.92
N TYR A 262 12.63 6.34 14.99
CA TYR A 262 12.55 6.05 13.57
C TYR A 262 13.69 6.69 12.79
N LEU A 263 14.10 5.98 11.74
CA LEU A 263 14.91 6.51 10.64
C LEU A 263 14.10 6.37 9.35
N GLU A 264 13.84 7.50 8.70
CA GLU A 264 13.28 7.56 7.35
C GLU A 264 14.43 7.65 6.35
N LEU A 265 14.59 6.60 5.54
CA LEU A 265 15.59 6.48 4.50
C LEU A 265 15.00 6.88 3.15
N TYR A 266 15.75 7.65 2.37
CA TYR A 266 15.39 8.01 1.01
C TYR A 266 16.22 7.22 0.00
N ILE A 267 15.54 6.50 -0.87
CA ILE A 267 16.14 5.66 -1.90
C ILE A 267 15.65 6.14 -3.25
N ALA A 268 16.55 6.61 -4.11
CA ALA A 268 16.23 7.07 -5.46
C ALA A 268 16.41 5.93 -6.48
N PHE A 269 15.56 5.91 -7.49
CA PHE A 269 15.68 5.02 -8.64
C PHE A 269 15.63 5.84 -9.92
N GLY A 270 16.80 6.00 -10.54
CA GLY A 270 17.06 7.01 -11.56
C GLY A 270 16.21 6.88 -12.84
N TYR A 271 15.75 8.02 -13.33
CA TYR A 271 15.04 8.19 -14.62
C TYR A 271 15.96 8.26 -15.85
N ASP A 272 17.28 8.20 -15.66
CA ASP A 272 18.28 8.51 -16.66
C ASP A 272 18.79 7.27 -17.43
N ASN A 273 20.06 6.87 -17.27
CA ASN A 273 20.58 5.74 -18.05
C ASN A 273 19.86 4.43 -17.71
N THR A 274 19.48 4.25 -16.45
CA THR A 274 18.70 3.11 -15.96
C THR A 274 17.37 2.98 -16.68
N ALA A 275 16.64 4.09 -16.90
CA ALA A 275 15.38 4.06 -17.63
C ALA A 275 15.51 3.68 -19.10
N ARG A 276 16.64 4.00 -19.72
CA ARG A 276 16.95 3.60 -21.10
C ARG A 276 17.34 2.13 -21.20
N GLU A 277 18.09 1.64 -20.22
CA GLU A 277 18.58 0.26 -20.18
C GLU A 277 17.50 -0.73 -19.73
N HIS A 278 16.58 -0.28 -18.87
CA HIS A 278 15.52 -1.08 -18.25
C HIS A 278 14.14 -0.41 -18.33
N PRO A 279 13.58 -0.24 -19.55
CA PRO A 279 12.27 0.37 -19.73
C PRO A 279 11.13 -0.42 -19.04
N GLU A 280 11.31 -1.70 -18.76
CA GLU A 280 10.39 -2.55 -18.02
C GLU A 280 10.16 -2.09 -16.57
N TRP A 281 11.06 -1.29 -15.98
CA TRP A 281 10.94 -0.76 -14.62
C TRP A 281 10.36 0.66 -14.57
N SER A 282 9.90 1.18 -15.71
CA SER A 282 9.51 2.59 -15.86
C SER A 282 8.42 3.09 -14.93
N GLU A 283 7.54 2.21 -14.46
CA GLU A 283 6.48 2.56 -13.50
C GLU A 283 6.99 2.74 -12.07
N HIS A 284 8.22 2.29 -11.79
CA HIS A 284 8.87 2.31 -10.48
C HIS A 284 10.00 3.35 -10.37
N PHE A 285 10.32 4.09 -11.43
CA PHE A 285 11.29 5.18 -11.34
C PHE A 285 10.75 6.33 -10.51
N GLY A 286 11.59 6.84 -9.61
CA GLY A 286 11.19 7.84 -8.63
C GLY A 286 11.96 7.72 -7.32
N ILE A 287 11.39 8.28 -6.27
CA ILE A 287 11.97 8.34 -4.93
C ILE A 287 11.11 7.52 -3.99
N TYR A 288 11.75 6.68 -3.19
CA TYR A 288 11.14 5.91 -2.14
C TYR A 288 11.53 6.51 -0.80
N SER A 289 10.55 6.73 0.08
CA SER A 289 10.79 6.92 1.50
C SER A 289 10.42 5.64 2.24
N VAL A 290 11.31 5.19 3.13
CA VAL A 290 11.12 4.01 3.97
C VAL A 290 11.37 4.39 5.42
N GLN A 291 10.32 4.45 6.23
CA GLN A 291 10.42 4.71 7.67
C GLN A 291 10.60 3.38 8.42
N MET A 292 11.70 3.28 9.15
CA MET A 292 12.08 2.08 9.88
C MET A 292 12.18 2.35 11.38
N ASP A 293 11.65 1.44 12.20
CA ASP A 293 11.96 1.39 13.63
C ASP A 293 13.42 0.95 13.83
N VAL A 294 14.24 1.82 14.41
CA VAL A 294 15.69 1.61 14.49
C VAL A 294 16.11 0.55 15.50
N GLU A 295 15.19 0.11 16.37
CA GLU A 295 15.46 -0.90 17.40
C GLU A 295 15.11 -2.31 16.94
N SER A 296 14.05 -2.44 16.12
CA SER A 296 13.48 -3.71 15.68
C SER A 296 13.73 -4.01 14.20
N GLY A 297 14.01 -3.00 13.37
CA GLY A 297 14.17 -3.13 11.93
C GLY A 297 12.83 -3.28 11.18
N VAL A 298 11.70 -3.10 11.87
CA VAL A 298 10.38 -3.13 11.25
C VAL A 298 10.21 -1.92 10.34
N VAL A 299 9.68 -2.15 9.14
CA VAL A 299 9.30 -1.10 8.20
C VAL A 299 7.92 -0.59 8.57
N GLU A 300 7.88 0.57 9.21
CA GLU A 300 6.63 1.14 9.75
C GLU A 300 5.85 1.91 8.69
N ASP A 301 6.51 2.58 7.76
CA ASP A 301 5.86 3.25 6.64
C ASP A 301 6.70 3.20 5.37
N MET A 302 6.03 3.28 4.22
CA MET A 302 6.66 3.40 2.92
C MET A 302 5.86 4.33 2.02
N LEU A 303 6.57 5.14 1.25
CA LEU A 303 6.00 6.01 0.22
C LEU A 303 6.80 5.86 -1.07
N PHE A 304 6.12 5.86 -2.21
CA PHE A 304 6.73 6.03 -3.51
C PHE A 304 6.24 7.35 -4.13
N ASP A 305 7.19 8.19 -4.52
CA ASP A 305 6.97 9.40 -5.28
C ASP A 305 7.55 9.20 -6.69
N SER A 306 6.70 9.25 -7.70
CA SER A 306 7.10 9.08 -9.11
C SER A 306 7.92 10.25 -9.65
N SER A 307 8.11 11.31 -8.87
CA SER A 307 8.73 12.60 -9.22
C SER A 307 8.00 13.37 -10.32
N LEU A 308 6.88 12.84 -10.85
CA LEU A 308 6.07 13.49 -11.88
C LEU A 308 5.44 14.79 -11.38
N GLY A 309 5.22 14.90 -10.08
CA GLY A 309 4.72 16.09 -9.41
C GLY A 309 5.76 17.17 -9.14
N GLY A 310 7.01 17.04 -9.63
CA GLY A 310 8.06 18.06 -9.44
C GLY A 310 8.72 18.06 -8.05
N ASN A 311 8.53 17.01 -7.26
CA ASN A 311 9.11 16.82 -5.93
C ASN A 311 10.52 16.18 -5.95
N GLY A 312 11.11 15.98 -7.14
CA GLY A 312 12.41 15.32 -7.35
C GLY A 312 13.38 16.18 -8.13
#